data_AF-A0AAW7M428-F1
#
_entry.id   AF-A0AAW7M428-F1
#
_cell.length_a   1.000
_cell.length_b   1.000
_cell.length_c   1.000
_cell.angle_alpha   90.00
_cell.angle_beta   90.00
_cell.angle_gamma   90.00
#
_symmetry.space_group_name_H-M   'P 1'
#
loop_
_entity.id
_entity.type
_entity.pdbx_description
1 polymer ?
#
loop_
_entity_poly.entity_id
_entity_poly.type
_entity_poly.pdbx_seq_one_letter_code
_entity_poly.pdbx_strand_id
1 'polypeptide(L)'
;MRGALAIAAAAMLLAGCASGGGAGPSTASAVEPSTGCPDVLVQADPPHHGFGTQDAATSVPELGVPEAAWVCEYVAEDTGDPDPDGGALYEWRRTDAALAEVPDDALVELGDLLATVDVPPADRACTDDLGPRLLLVAVTGDRQVAMTIDEYGCREIRLTEDPRESPPGSPSDPDLPAGVLMADGVDAASVVRDLSGIGGGR
;
A
#
# COMPACT_ATOMS: atom_id res chain seq x y z
N MET A 1 -40.28 30.90 -58.29
CA MET A 1 -39.95 32.35 -58.18
C MET A 1 -39.07 32.49 -56.94
N ARG A 2 -37.74 32.36 -57.05
CA ARG A 2 -36.74 33.43 -57.22
C ARG A 2 -36.90 34.60 -56.24
N GLY A 3 -36.01 34.67 -55.26
CA GLY A 3 -35.71 35.83 -54.40
C GLY A 3 -35.18 35.36 -53.04
N ALA A 4 -34.08 35.84 -52.47
CA ALA A 4 -33.07 36.80 -52.88
C ALA A 4 -31.80 36.57 -52.03
N LEU A 5 -30.65 36.95 -52.57
CA LEU A 5 -29.34 37.01 -51.90
C LEU A 5 -29.23 38.33 -51.09
N ALA A 6 -28.69 38.30 -49.86
CA ALA A 6 -28.08 39.46 -49.17
C ALA A 6 -27.15 38.93 -48.06
N ILE A 7 -25.84 38.87 -48.30
CA ILE A 7 -24.78 39.84 -47.92
C ILE A 7 -24.58 40.02 -46.40
N ALA A 8 -23.35 39.69 -46.02
CA ALA A 8 -22.64 39.71 -44.74
C ALA A 8 -22.90 40.87 -43.75
N ALA A 9 -22.75 40.54 -42.46
CA ALA A 9 -22.21 41.44 -41.45
C ALA A 9 -21.26 40.65 -40.53
N ALA A 10 -19.96 40.94 -40.65
CA ALA A 10 -18.98 40.63 -39.63
C ALA A 10 -19.09 41.68 -38.52
N ALA A 11 -19.18 41.25 -37.26
CA ALA A 11 -19.00 42.10 -36.11
C ALA A 11 -17.96 41.48 -35.17
N MET A 12 -16.98 42.29 -34.81
CA MET A 12 -15.80 41.96 -34.02
C MET A 12 -16.14 41.81 -32.53
N LEU A 13 -15.43 40.87 -31.90
CA LEU A 13 -14.87 40.87 -30.54
C LEU A 13 -15.48 41.82 -29.49
N LEU A 14 -16.05 41.23 -28.44
CA LEU A 14 -16.02 41.77 -27.08
C LEU A 14 -15.51 40.69 -26.13
N ALA A 15 -14.31 40.93 -25.59
CA ALA A 15 -13.78 40.23 -24.44
C ALA A 15 -14.71 40.48 -23.24
N GLY A 16 -15.26 39.40 -22.68
CA GLY A 16 -16.03 39.43 -21.44
C GLY A 16 -15.37 38.54 -20.39
N CYS A 17 -14.52 39.14 -19.56
CA CYS A 17 -14.19 38.57 -18.25
C CYS A 17 -15.39 38.77 -17.34
N ALA A 18 -16.00 37.68 -16.84
CA ALA A 18 -16.81 37.73 -15.65
C ALA A 18 -16.95 36.34 -15.01
N SER A 19 -16.53 36.28 -13.75
CA SER A 19 -17.00 35.33 -12.74
C SER A 19 -16.48 33.89 -12.84
N GLY A 20 -15.25 33.68 -12.36
CA GLY A 20 -14.75 32.36 -11.96
C GLY A 20 -15.58 31.83 -10.78
N GLY A 21 -16.70 31.21 -11.12
CA GLY A 21 -17.63 30.57 -10.21
C GLY A 21 -17.41 29.07 -10.19
N GLY A 22 -17.50 28.51 -8.98
CA GLY A 22 -17.69 27.09 -8.75
C GLY A 22 -16.38 26.32 -8.61
N ALA A 23 -15.87 26.26 -7.38
CA ALA A 23 -15.27 25.02 -6.92
C ALA A 23 -16.33 23.92 -7.13
N GLY A 24 -16.24 23.20 -8.24
CA GLY A 24 -16.93 21.93 -8.37
C GLY A 24 -16.44 21.04 -7.23
N PRO A 25 -17.29 20.14 -6.70
CA PRO A 25 -16.79 19.11 -5.80
C PRO A 25 -15.63 18.44 -6.53
N SER A 26 -14.43 18.51 -5.95
CA SER A 26 -13.41 17.53 -6.28
C SER A 26 -14.04 16.20 -5.91
N THR A 27 -14.55 15.50 -6.91
CA THR A 27 -14.64 14.06 -6.84
C THR A 27 -13.21 13.62 -6.62
N ALA A 28 -12.84 13.38 -5.35
CA ALA A 28 -11.76 12.47 -5.05
C ALA A 28 -12.05 11.27 -5.95
N SER A 29 -11.16 11.02 -6.91
CA SER A 29 -11.23 9.78 -7.67
C SER A 29 -11.26 8.69 -6.61
N ALA A 30 -12.38 7.97 -6.52
CA ALA A 30 -12.39 6.71 -5.82
C ALA A 30 -11.22 5.93 -6.42
N VAL A 31 -10.21 5.67 -5.60
CA VAL A 31 -9.12 4.79 -5.98
C VAL A 31 -9.82 3.48 -6.26
N GLU A 32 -9.93 3.10 -7.54
CA GLU A 32 -10.34 1.75 -7.90
C GLU A 32 -9.35 0.85 -7.16
N PRO A 33 -9.78 0.06 -6.16
CA PRO A 33 -8.86 -0.74 -5.38
C PRO A 33 -8.06 -1.58 -6.37
N SER A 34 -6.74 -1.38 -6.36
CA SER A 34 -5.86 -2.09 -7.28
C SER A 34 -5.99 -3.56 -6.89
N THR A 35 -6.80 -4.31 -7.64
CA THR A 35 -7.16 -5.69 -7.35
C THR A 35 -5.93 -6.56 -7.60
N GLY A 36 -5.03 -6.56 -6.61
CA GLY A 36 -3.85 -7.39 -6.57
C GLY A 36 -2.55 -6.65 -6.31
N CYS A 37 -1.59 -7.44 -5.85
CA CYS A 37 -0.25 -7.03 -5.50
C CYS A 37 0.60 -6.67 -6.75
N PRO A 38 1.55 -5.74 -6.66
CA PRO A 38 2.56 -5.53 -7.70
C PRO A 38 3.45 -6.77 -7.89
N ASP A 39 4.18 -6.79 -8.99
CA ASP A 39 5.22 -7.82 -9.21
C ASP A 39 6.47 -7.55 -8.38
N VAL A 40 6.77 -6.26 -8.12
CA VAL A 40 7.92 -5.80 -7.33
C VAL A 40 7.45 -4.69 -6.41
N LEU A 41 7.85 -4.72 -5.13
CA LEU A 41 7.55 -3.63 -4.20
C LEU A 41 8.42 -2.40 -4.51
N VAL A 42 7.83 -1.21 -4.36
CA VAL A 42 8.57 0.05 -4.47
C VAL A 42 9.62 0.13 -3.36
N GLN A 43 10.84 0.53 -3.74
CA GLN A 43 11.95 0.72 -2.83
C GLN A 43 11.94 2.10 -2.19
N ALA A 44 12.39 2.19 -0.94
CA ALA A 44 12.67 3.46 -0.31
C ALA A 44 13.83 4.18 -1.02
N ASP A 45 13.90 5.51 -0.87
CA ASP A 45 15.05 6.31 -1.29
C ASP A 45 15.59 7.10 -0.07
N PRO A 46 16.79 6.75 0.45
CA PRO A 46 17.67 5.67 -0.02
C PRO A 46 17.12 4.26 0.30
N PRO A 47 17.58 3.21 -0.41
CA PRO A 47 16.96 1.88 -0.35
C PRO A 47 17.25 1.04 0.91
N HIS A 48 18.22 1.41 1.76
CA HIS A 48 18.52 0.73 3.03
C HIS A 48 18.64 -0.82 2.90
N HIS A 49 19.49 -1.28 1.99
CA HIS A 49 19.66 -2.70 1.59
C HIS A 49 18.37 -3.39 1.12
N GLY A 50 17.32 -2.64 0.81
CA GLY A 50 16.01 -3.18 0.43
C GLY A 50 15.08 -3.48 1.59
N PHE A 51 15.47 -3.27 2.86
CA PHE A 51 14.58 -3.54 4.00
C PHE A 51 13.48 -2.49 4.15
N GLY A 52 13.68 -1.31 3.57
CA GLY A 52 12.81 -0.15 3.74
C GLY A 52 13.12 0.59 5.03
N THR A 53 12.15 1.36 5.52
CA THR A 53 12.29 2.08 6.80
C THR A 53 12.43 1.12 7.98
N GLN A 54 13.25 1.49 8.97
CA GLN A 54 13.45 0.76 10.23
C GLN A 54 13.04 1.59 11.46
N ASP A 55 12.80 2.89 11.27
CA ASP A 55 12.38 3.78 12.34
C ASP A 55 10.97 3.41 12.80
N ALA A 56 10.76 3.35 14.12
CA ALA A 56 9.45 3.05 14.68
C ALA A 56 8.42 4.10 14.27
N ALA A 57 7.23 3.65 13.91
CA ALA A 57 6.09 4.52 13.77
C ALA A 57 5.80 5.25 15.10
N THR A 58 5.23 6.46 15.01
CA THR A 58 4.92 7.28 16.19
C THR A 58 3.48 7.15 16.66
N SER A 59 2.64 6.47 15.89
CA SER A 59 1.24 6.22 16.17
C SER A 59 0.76 4.97 15.43
N VAL A 60 -0.44 4.51 15.78
CA VAL A 60 -1.15 3.39 15.13
C VAL A 60 -2.36 3.96 14.40
N PRO A 61 -2.65 3.53 13.16
CA PRO A 61 -3.85 3.97 12.46
C PRO A 61 -5.08 3.14 12.88
N GLU A 62 -6.27 3.69 12.71
CA GLU A 62 -7.52 2.93 12.81
C GLU A 62 -7.77 2.19 11.48
N LEU A 63 -7.54 0.87 11.46
CA LEU A 63 -7.65 0.06 10.23
C LEU A 63 -9.06 -0.51 9.98
N GLY A 64 -9.84 -0.71 11.04
CA GLY A 64 -11.19 -1.28 10.98
C GLY A 64 -11.22 -2.74 10.53
N VAL A 65 -12.43 -3.26 10.30
CA VAL A 65 -12.66 -4.59 9.70
C VAL A 65 -12.72 -4.43 8.17
N PRO A 66 -11.86 -5.11 7.39
CA PRO A 66 -11.88 -5.02 5.94
C PRO A 66 -13.17 -5.61 5.35
N GLU A 67 -13.63 -5.03 4.25
CA GLU A 67 -14.70 -5.54 3.39
C GLU A 67 -14.18 -6.47 2.30
N ALA A 68 -12.88 -6.35 1.96
CA ALA A 68 -12.16 -7.26 1.07
C ALA A 68 -10.66 -7.23 1.41
N ALA A 69 -9.96 -8.34 1.15
CA ALA A 69 -8.51 -8.37 1.27
C ALA A 69 -7.84 -9.39 0.34
N TRP A 70 -6.60 -9.09 -0.05
CA TRP A 70 -5.74 -9.98 -0.84
C TRP A 70 -4.37 -10.10 -0.18
N VAL A 71 -3.77 -11.28 -0.29
CA VAL A 71 -2.45 -11.58 0.25
C VAL A 71 -1.54 -12.06 -0.87
N CYS A 72 -0.30 -11.57 -0.87
CA CYS A 72 0.77 -12.11 -1.69
C CYS A 72 2.04 -12.34 -0.92
N GLU A 73 2.83 -13.32 -1.36
CA GLU A 73 4.15 -13.61 -0.82
C GLU A 73 5.25 -13.08 -1.74
N TYR A 74 6.26 -12.46 -1.13
CA TYR A 74 7.43 -11.88 -1.76
C TYR A 74 8.70 -12.51 -1.23
N VAL A 75 9.69 -12.64 -2.11
CA VAL A 75 11.04 -13.07 -1.78
C VAL A 75 12.03 -11.97 -2.09
N ALA A 76 13.09 -11.88 -1.28
CA ALA A 76 14.20 -10.98 -1.53
C ALA A 76 15.11 -11.54 -2.62
N GLU A 77 15.38 -10.74 -3.65
CA GLU A 77 16.31 -11.04 -4.73
C GLU A 77 17.43 -10.01 -4.75
N ASP A 78 18.68 -10.47 -4.81
CA ASP A 78 19.84 -9.58 -4.98
C ASP A 78 19.78 -8.91 -6.36
N THR A 79 19.79 -7.58 -6.39
CA THR A 79 19.72 -6.81 -7.64
C THR A 79 21.03 -6.87 -8.43
N GLY A 80 22.13 -7.25 -7.79
CA GLY A 80 23.49 -7.19 -8.32
C GLY A 80 24.10 -5.78 -8.26
N ASP A 81 23.33 -4.77 -7.87
CA ASP A 81 23.79 -3.41 -7.64
C ASP A 81 24.23 -3.23 -6.18
N PRO A 82 25.29 -2.45 -5.91
CA PRO A 82 25.69 -2.15 -4.53
C PRO A 82 24.69 -1.17 -3.90
N ASP A 83 24.36 -1.41 -2.63
CA ASP A 83 23.64 -0.42 -1.83
C ASP A 83 24.53 0.82 -1.59
N PRO A 84 23.96 2.06 -1.52
CA PRO A 84 24.74 3.28 -1.24
C PRO A 84 25.58 3.22 0.05
N ASP A 85 25.11 2.52 1.07
CA ASP A 85 25.81 2.33 2.35
C ASP A 85 26.80 1.14 2.31
N GLY A 86 26.87 0.45 1.17
CA GLY A 86 27.72 -0.71 0.90
C GLY A 86 27.01 -2.05 1.12
N GLY A 87 27.55 -3.13 0.58
CA GLY A 87 26.88 -4.44 0.63
C GLY A 87 25.89 -4.66 -0.52
N ALA A 88 25.05 -5.69 -0.38
CA ALA A 88 24.07 -6.07 -1.40
C ALA A 88 22.80 -5.23 -1.28
N LEU A 89 22.22 -4.89 -2.42
CA LEU A 89 20.88 -4.31 -2.51
C LEU A 89 19.90 -5.42 -2.88
N TYR A 90 18.82 -5.54 -2.13
CA TYR A 90 17.77 -6.53 -2.40
C TYR A 90 16.50 -5.85 -2.92
N GLU A 91 15.81 -6.50 -3.85
CA GLU A 91 14.44 -6.18 -4.23
C GLU A 91 13.44 -7.26 -3.82
N TRP A 92 12.21 -6.85 -3.52
CA TRP A 92 11.15 -7.77 -3.12
C TRP A 92 10.30 -8.10 -4.33
N ARG A 93 10.43 -9.33 -4.82
CA ARG A 93 9.65 -9.84 -5.96
C ARG A 93 8.54 -10.77 -5.50
N ARG A 94 7.35 -10.58 -6.05
CA ARG A 94 6.20 -11.45 -5.81
C ARG A 94 6.49 -12.84 -6.36
N THR A 95 6.14 -13.86 -5.59
CA THR A 95 6.22 -15.25 -6.05
C THR A 95 5.04 -15.59 -6.97
N ASP A 96 5.29 -16.34 -8.05
CA ASP A 96 4.28 -16.69 -9.07
C ASP A 96 3.05 -17.45 -8.51
N ALA A 97 3.19 -18.07 -7.34
CA ALA A 97 2.17 -18.91 -6.72
C ALA A 97 1.25 -18.17 -5.73
N ALA A 98 1.56 -16.92 -5.36
CA ALA A 98 1.00 -16.31 -4.16
C ALA A 98 0.17 -15.05 -4.47
N LEU A 99 -1.02 -15.24 -5.03
CA LEU A 99 -2.12 -14.29 -4.87
C LEU A 99 -3.31 -15.08 -4.34
N ALA A 100 -3.75 -14.76 -3.13
CA ALA A 100 -4.96 -15.31 -2.53
C ALA A 100 -5.87 -14.19 -2.05
N GLU A 101 -7.15 -14.32 -2.34
CA GLU A 101 -8.19 -13.51 -1.72
C GLU A 101 -8.50 -14.09 -0.34
N VAL A 102 -8.63 -13.21 0.66
CA VAL A 102 -9.08 -13.62 2.00
C VAL A 102 -10.57 -13.90 1.94
N PRO A 103 -11.04 -15.10 2.32
CA PRO A 103 -12.45 -15.44 2.31
C PRO A 103 -13.29 -14.50 3.18
N ASP A 104 -14.52 -14.19 2.75
CA ASP A 104 -15.44 -13.28 3.47
C ASP A 104 -15.64 -13.67 4.95
N ASP A 105 -15.67 -14.97 5.25
CA ASP A 105 -15.85 -15.47 6.62
C ASP A 105 -14.60 -15.33 7.51
N ALA A 106 -13.44 -15.06 6.91
CA ALA A 106 -12.17 -14.78 7.59
C ALA A 106 -11.92 -13.28 7.81
N LEU A 107 -12.69 -12.37 7.19
CA LEU A 107 -12.45 -10.93 7.28
C LEU A 107 -12.64 -10.36 8.68
N VAL A 108 -13.54 -10.92 9.50
CA VAL A 108 -13.71 -10.51 10.90
C VAL A 108 -12.48 -10.85 11.72
N GLU A 109 -11.95 -12.07 11.57
CA GLU A 109 -10.72 -12.50 12.25
C GLU A 109 -9.50 -11.71 11.76
N LEU A 110 -9.46 -11.36 10.48
CA LEU A 110 -8.46 -10.44 9.95
C LEU A 110 -8.55 -9.06 10.64
N GLY A 111 -9.76 -8.52 10.83
CA GLY A 111 -9.97 -7.27 11.56
C GLY A 111 -9.47 -7.34 13.01
N ASP A 112 -9.70 -8.47 13.69
CA ASP A 112 -9.18 -8.70 15.05
C ASP A 112 -7.64 -8.70 15.07
N LEU A 113 -6.99 -9.33 14.08
CA LEU A 113 -5.53 -9.26 13.93
C LEU A 113 -5.06 -7.80 13.70
N LEU A 114 -5.71 -7.07 12.81
CA LEU A 114 -5.35 -5.68 12.51
C LEU A 114 -5.47 -4.78 13.75
N ALA A 115 -6.39 -5.08 14.66
CA ALA A 115 -6.54 -4.39 15.93
C ALA A 115 -5.41 -4.68 16.94
N THR A 116 -4.55 -5.68 16.69
CA THR A 116 -3.36 -5.97 17.51
C THR A 116 -2.10 -5.22 17.06
N VAL A 117 -2.18 -4.51 15.92
CA VAL A 117 -1.06 -3.73 15.41
C VAL A 117 -0.79 -2.56 16.35
N ASP A 118 0.47 -2.42 16.78
CA ASP A 118 0.92 -1.38 17.70
C ASP A 118 2.31 -0.85 17.35
N VAL A 119 2.69 0.26 17.99
CA VAL A 119 4.04 0.80 17.95
C VAL A 119 5.00 -0.18 18.63
N PRO A 120 6.15 -0.52 18.00
CA PRO A 120 7.10 -1.45 18.61
C PRO A 120 7.66 -0.92 19.93
N PRO A 121 8.02 -1.80 20.88
CA PRO A 121 8.71 -1.38 22.09
C PRO A 121 10.07 -0.76 21.76
N ALA A 122 10.46 0.26 22.52
CA ALA A 122 11.67 1.06 22.27
C ALA A 122 12.97 0.24 22.42
N ASP A 123 12.94 -0.85 23.19
CA ASP A 123 14.09 -1.69 23.53
C ASP A 123 14.05 -3.07 22.85
N ARG A 124 13.45 -3.16 21.67
CA ARG A 124 13.45 -4.41 20.89
C ARG A 124 14.86 -4.79 20.44
N ALA A 125 15.20 -6.07 20.60
CA ALA A 125 16.45 -6.65 20.14
C ALA A 125 16.15 -7.90 19.31
N CYS A 126 16.25 -7.75 17.99
CA CYS A 126 16.05 -8.82 17.00
C CYS A 126 17.13 -8.71 15.92
N THR A 127 17.34 -9.80 15.20
CA THR A 127 18.25 -9.88 14.06
C THR A 127 17.55 -9.39 12.81
N ASP A 128 18.26 -8.68 11.92
CA ASP A 128 17.77 -8.33 10.59
C ASP A 128 17.94 -9.53 9.66
N ASP A 129 17.12 -10.55 9.88
CA ASP A 129 17.15 -11.78 9.08
C ASP A 129 16.26 -11.64 7.84
N LEU A 130 16.86 -11.82 6.67
CA LEU A 130 16.12 -11.93 5.42
C LEU A 130 15.27 -13.20 5.41
N GLY A 131 14.00 -13.03 5.07
CA GLY A 131 13.06 -14.11 4.82
C GLY A 131 11.94 -13.62 3.92
N PRO A 132 10.93 -14.45 3.63
CA PRO A 132 9.81 -14.01 2.83
C PRO A 132 9.02 -12.90 3.55
N ARG A 133 8.33 -12.10 2.75
CA ARG A 133 7.51 -10.98 3.18
C ARG A 133 6.12 -11.17 2.61
N LEU A 134 5.10 -10.99 3.44
CA LEU A 134 3.72 -10.94 2.96
C LEU A 134 3.35 -9.50 2.62
N LEU A 135 2.52 -9.31 1.60
CA LEU A 135 1.78 -8.09 1.35
C LEU A 135 0.29 -8.40 1.53
N LEU A 136 -0.33 -7.81 2.54
CA LEU A 136 -1.77 -7.79 2.73
C LEU A 136 -2.31 -6.46 2.16
N VAL A 137 -3.20 -6.53 1.18
CA VAL A 137 -3.96 -5.37 0.69
C VAL A 137 -5.37 -5.49 1.22
N ALA A 138 -5.80 -4.56 2.08
CA ALA A 138 -7.12 -4.55 2.70
C ALA A 138 -7.92 -3.31 2.27
N VAL A 139 -9.22 -3.49 2.07
CA VAL A 139 -10.15 -2.42 1.67
C VAL A 139 -11.23 -2.28 2.74
N THR A 140 -11.42 -1.06 3.25
CA THR A 140 -12.46 -0.70 4.24
C THR A 140 -13.20 0.53 3.73
N GLY A 141 -14.48 0.38 3.34
CA GLY A 141 -15.20 1.41 2.60
C GLY A 141 -14.46 1.83 1.32
N ASP A 142 -14.21 3.13 1.16
CA ASP A 142 -13.47 3.67 0.00
C ASP A 142 -11.95 3.72 0.21
N ARG A 143 -11.42 3.17 1.33
CA ARG A 143 -9.99 3.24 1.68
C ARG A 143 -9.30 1.90 1.44
N GLN A 144 -8.17 1.95 0.74
CA GLN A 144 -7.22 0.84 0.63
C GLN A 144 -6.04 1.08 1.58
N VAL A 145 -5.59 0.04 2.28
CA VAL A 145 -4.33 0.02 3.02
C VAL A 145 -3.58 -1.24 2.64
N ALA A 146 -2.33 -1.07 2.22
CA ALA A 146 -1.41 -2.16 2.00
C ALA A 146 -0.42 -2.26 3.17
N MET A 147 -0.20 -3.49 3.61
CA MET A 147 0.60 -3.83 4.77
C MET A 147 1.63 -4.88 4.36
N THR A 148 2.91 -4.53 4.40
CA THR A 148 3.97 -5.54 4.30
C THR A 148 4.29 -6.09 5.68
N ILE A 149 4.41 -7.41 5.80
CA ILE A 149 4.66 -8.12 7.04
C ILE A 149 5.89 -9.01 6.86
N ASP A 150 6.95 -8.74 7.62
CA ASP A 150 8.14 -9.60 7.64
C ASP A 150 7.87 -10.87 8.44
N GLU A 151 8.34 -12.03 7.94
CA GLU A 151 8.19 -13.29 8.67
C GLU A 151 9.34 -13.58 9.63
N TYR A 152 10.51 -13.05 9.31
CA TYR A 152 11.74 -13.26 10.04
C TYR A 152 12.21 -11.94 10.66
N GLY A 153 13.27 -12.06 11.47
CA GLY A 153 13.80 -10.94 12.24
C GLY A 153 12.79 -10.36 13.23
N CYS A 154 12.58 -9.05 13.16
CA CYS A 154 11.68 -8.31 14.05
C CYS A 154 10.18 -8.44 13.70
N ARG A 155 9.85 -9.13 12.59
CA ARG A 155 8.46 -9.31 12.12
C ARG A 155 7.72 -7.99 11.95
N GLU A 156 8.43 -7.03 11.37
CA GLU A 156 7.97 -5.66 11.25
C GLU A 156 6.84 -5.55 10.23
N ILE A 157 5.93 -4.65 10.54
CA ILE A 157 4.79 -4.28 9.73
C ILE A 157 5.03 -2.88 9.18
N ARG A 158 4.82 -2.68 7.88
CA ARG A 158 4.94 -1.36 7.25
C ARG A 158 3.73 -1.09 6.39
N LEU A 159 3.21 0.13 6.47
CA LEU A 159 1.97 0.53 5.79
C LEU A 159 2.24 1.44 4.59
N THR A 160 1.38 1.36 3.60
CA THR A 160 1.32 2.26 2.45
C THR A 160 -0.10 2.27 1.88
N GLU A 161 -0.53 3.38 1.28
CA GLU A 161 -1.84 3.48 0.61
C GLU A 161 -1.87 2.68 -0.71
N ASP A 162 -0.75 2.68 -1.45
CA ASP A 162 -0.61 1.95 -2.71
C ASP A 162 0.81 1.35 -2.82
N PRO A 163 0.95 0.01 -2.80
CA PRO A 163 2.24 -0.66 -2.87
C PRO A 163 2.91 -0.57 -4.26
N ARG A 164 2.22 -0.03 -5.27
CA ARG A 164 2.73 0.21 -6.64
C ARG A 164 3.40 1.56 -6.79
N GLU A 165 3.04 2.51 -5.93
CA GLU A 165 3.45 3.91 -6.04
C GLU A 165 4.36 4.35 -4.89
N SER A 166 4.10 3.83 -3.68
CA SER A 166 4.75 4.27 -2.45
C SER A 166 5.48 3.13 -1.74
N PRO A 167 6.72 3.34 -1.25
CA PRO A 167 7.46 2.32 -0.51
C PRO A 167 6.74 1.92 0.78
N PRO A 168 6.81 0.65 1.21
CA PRO A 168 6.26 0.23 2.50
C PRO A 168 6.86 1.04 3.66
N GLY A 169 6.00 1.64 4.48
CA GLY A 169 6.39 2.42 5.66
C GLY A 169 6.73 3.88 5.34
N SER A 170 6.56 4.29 4.09
CA SER A 170 6.70 5.67 3.63
C SER A 170 5.43 6.15 2.91
N PRO A 171 4.26 6.10 3.57
CA PRO A 171 2.99 6.51 2.96
C PRO A 171 2.99 7.99 2.60
N SER A 172 2.26 8.36 1.54
CA SER A 172 1.95 9.76 1.23
C SER A 172 0.67 10.24 1.91
N ASP A 173 -0.18 9.30 2.35
CA ASP A 173 -1.39 9.57 3.14
C ASP A 173 -1.02 9.98 4.58
N PRO A 174 -1.36 11.21 5.03
CA PRO A 174 -1.02 11.69 6.37
C PRO A 174 -1.76 10.94 7.50
N ASP A 175 -2.83 10.20 7.18
CA ASP A 175 -3.56 9.38 8.16
C ASP A 175 -2.91 7.99 8.35
N LEU A 176 -1.92 7.62 7.52
CA LEU A 176 -1.09 6.44 7.73
C LEU A 176 0.24 6.84 8.37
N PRO A 177 0.64 6.21 9.49
CA PRO A 177 1.92 6.51 10.09
C PRO A 177 3.06 5.95 9.24
N ALA A 178 4.08 6.79 9.00
CA ALA A 178 5.36 6.33 8.48
C ALA A 178 6.14 5.55 9.55
N GLY A 179 7.00 4.65 9.11
CA GLY A 179 7.83 3.79 9.97
C GLY A 179 7.32 2.35 10.08
N VAL A 180 7.85 1.64 11.08
CA VAL A 180 7.54 0.25 11.37
C VAL A 180 6.58 0.11 12.55
N LEU A 181 5.67 -0.85 12.43
CA LEU A 181 4.71 -1.33 13.43
C LEU A 181 5.00 -2.80 13.74
N MET A 182 4.33 -3.37 14.75
CA MET A 182 4.35 -4.81 15.05
C MET A 182 2.96 -5.28 15.49
N ALA A 183 2.68 -6.58 15.40
CA ALA A 183 1.50 -7.16 16.05
C ALA A 183 1.85 -7.61 17.48
N ASP A 184 1.12 -7.11 18.48
CA ASP A 184 1.39 -7.43 19.88
C ASP A 184 1.02 -8.87 20.23
N GLY A 185 2.02 -9.68 20.60
CA GLY A 185 1.81 -11.06 21.06
C GLY A 185 1.36 -12.06 20.00
N VAL A 186 1.37 -11.68 18.71
CA VAL A 186 0.89 -12.53 17.60
C VAL A 186 1.90 -12.65 16.47
N ASP A 187 1.91 -13.81 15.81
CA ASP A 187 2.64 -14.03 14.56
C ASP A 187 1.77 -13.61 13.37
N ALA A 188 1.76 -12.32 13.05
CA ALA A 188 0.85 -11.76 12.03
C ALA A 188 1.01 -12.44 10.67
N ALA A 189 2.23 -12.78 10.25
CA ALA A 189 2.46 -13.43 8.97
C ALA A 189 1.87 -14.84 8.95
N SER A 190 2.02 -15.61 10.02
CA SER A 190 1.37 -16.93 10.13
C SER A 190 -0.16 -16.82 10.08
N VAL A 191 -0.74 -15.88 10.83
CA VAL A 191 -2.20 -15.69 10.86
C VAL A 191 -2.72 -15.28 9.47
N VAL A 192 -2.09 -14.30 8.81
CA VAL A 192 -2.50 -13.86 7.48
C VAL A 192 -2.41 -14.98 6.43
N ARG A 193 -1.39 -15.85 6.52
CA ARG A 193 -1.33 -17.04 5.66
C ARG A 193 -2.46 -18.02 5.91
N ASP A 194 -2.74 -18.32 7.18
CA ASP A 194 -3.80 -19.24 7.55
C ASP A 194 -5.17 -18.72 7.09
N LEU A 195 -5.45 -17.43 7.28
CA LEU A 195 -6.69 -16.78 6.84
C LEU A 195 -6.85 -16.75 5.32
N SER A 196 -5.76 -16.57 4.57
CA SER A 196 -5.77 -16.54 3.10
C SER A 196 -5.67 -17.92 2.45
N GLY A 197 -5.37 -18.97 3.23
CA GLY A 197 -5.11 -20.33 2.71
C GLY A 197 -3.78 -20.48 1.97
N ILE A 198 -2.91 -19.46 1.96
CA ILE A 198 -1.57 -19.55 1.35
C ILE A 198 -0.72 -20.51 2.19
N GLY A 199 -0.20 -21.57 1.55
CA GLY A 199 0.60 -22.60 2.23
C GLY A 199 -0.21 -23.69 2.94
N GLY A 200 -1.54 -23.62 2.90
CA GLY A 200 -2.48 -24.62 3.43
C GLY A 200 -2.61 -25.90 2.59
N GLY A 201 -1.49 -26.50 2.20
CA GLY A 201 -1.45 -27.86 1.68
C GLY A 201 -1.15 -28.85 2.80
N ARG A 202 -2.15 -29.21 3.61
CA ARG A 202 -2.11 -30.37 4.50
C ARG A 202 -3.30 -31.28 4.27
#